data_AF-A0A941KG46-F1
#
_entry.id   AF-A0A941KG46-F1
#
_cell.length_a   1.000
_cell.length_b   1.000
_cell.length_c   1.000
_cell.angle_alpha   90.00
_cell.angle_beta   90.00
_cell.angle_gamma   90.00
#
_symmetry.space_group_name_H-M   'P 1'
#
loop_
_entity.id
_entity.type
_entity.pdbx_description
1 polymer ?
#
loop_
_entity_poly.entity_id
_entity_poly.type
_entity_poly.pdbx_seq_one_letter_code
_entity_poly.pdbx_strand_id
1 'polypeptide(L)'
;MSFMSQSSAPDGADAQPTLLDIVMQALEVTGRIPAKQPRTDFPRWFTTDRIEDFYIEPRNGGWVSTITFRDMPPGMPNCLGSPDEMPYRDRRDAFLHGAGILCEIVTGSRDLPFTVVGDQLVVVARRA
;
A
#
# COMPACT_ATOMS: atom_id res chain seq x y z
N MET A 1 -11.52 -40.96 -12.73
CA MET A 1 -11.96 -40.53 -11.39
C MET A 1 -10.75 -40.01 -10.63
N SER A 2 -10.95 -38.88 -9.95
CA SER A 2 -10.11 -38.28 -8.89
C SER A 2 -8.93 -37.38 -9.31
N PHE A 3 -9.24 -36.09 -9.25
CA PHE A 3 -8.37 -34.96 -8.94
C PHE A 3 -7.84 -35.07 -7.49
N MET A 4 -6.60 -34.62 -7.29
CA MET A 4 -6.08 -34.04 -6.03
C MET A 4 -4.95 -33.08 -6.49
N SER A 5 -5.25 -31.84 -6.87
CA SER A 5 -5.36 -30.67 -5.97
C SER A 5 -4.46 -30.78 -4.74
N GLN A 6 -3.18 -30.41 -4.91
CA GLN A 6 -2.41 -29.88 -3.78
C GLN A 6 -2.75 -28.39 -3.67
N SER A 7 -3.78 -28.11 -2.88
CA SER A 7 -4.01 -26.79 -2.30
C SER A 7 -2.83 -26.50 -1.39
N SER A 8 -1.92 -25.63 -1.84
CA SER A 8 -1.00 -24.97 -0.92
C SER A 8 -1.82 -23.95 -0.16
N ALA A 9 -2.30 -24.33 1.03
CA ALA A 9 -2.78 -23.36 1.99
C ALA A 9 -1.60 -22.44 2.36
N PRO A 10 -1.76 -21.11 2.42
CA PRO A 10 -0.74 -20.26 3.00
C PRO A 10 -0.71 -20.53 4.51
N ASP A 11 0.44 -21.04 4.94
CA ASP A 11 0.84 -21.30 6.32
C ASP A 11 0.70 -20.01 7.14
N GLY A 12 -0.20 -20.02 8.11
CA GLY A 12 -0.43 -18.90 9.02
C GLY A 12 0.37 -19.10 10.30
N ALA A 13 1.21 -18.12 10.66
CA ALA A 13 1.44 -17.58 12.02
C ALA A 13 2.83 -16.93 12.26
N ASP A 14 3.73 -16.83 11.28
CA ASP A 14 5.02 -16.12 11.43
C ASP A 14 5.38 -15.21 10.23
N ALA A 15 4.40 -14.84 9.40
CA ALA A 15 4.62 -13.85 8.36
C ALA A 15 4.69 -12.46 8.99
N GLN A 16 5.85 -11.79 8.87
CA GLN A 16 5.95 -10.37 9.20
C GLN A 16 4.91 -9.59 8.39
N PRO A 17 4.19 -8.64 8.99
CA PRO A 17 3.20 -7.85 8.27
C PRO A 17 3.87 -7.13 7.10
N THR A 18 3.22 -7.16 5.94
CA THR A 18 3.70 -6.42 4.77
C THR A 18 3.57 -4.91 4.99
N LEU A 19 4.24 -4.10 4.18
CA LEU A 19 4.06 -2.65 4.27
C LEU A 19 2.63 -2.24 3.94
N LEU A 20 1.96 -2.98 3.05
CA LEU A 20 0.54 -2.82 2.77
C LEU A 20 -0.28 -3.04 4.05
N ASP A 21 -0.08 -4.18 4.73
CA ASP A 21 -0.81 -4.52 5.95
C ASP A 21 -0.64 -3.44 7.03
N ILE A 22 0.58 -2.94 7.22
CA ILE A 22 0.88 -1.90 8.21
C ILE A 22 0.07 -0.62 7.92
N VAL A 23 0.05 -0.15 6.68
CA VAL A 23 -0.67 1.10 6.34
C VAL A 23 -2.18 0.87 6.41
N MET A 24 -2.69 -0.25 5.87
CA MET A 24 -4.12 -0.56 5.89
C MET A 24 -4.64 -0.73 7.33
N GLN A 25 -3.89 -1.41 8.19
CA GLN A 25 -4.24 -1.56 9.61
C GLN A 25 -4.26 -0.20 10.33
N ALA A 26 -3.30 0.69 10.04
CA ALA A 26 -3.30 2.03 10.61
C ALA A 26 -4.51 2.87 10.15
N LEU A 27 -4.90 2.78 8.87
CA LEU A 27 -6.10 3.43 8.34
C LEU A 27 -7.39 2.89 9.00
N GLU A 28 -7.47 1.58 9.20
CA GLU A 28 -8.59 0.93 9.85
C GLU A 28 -8.72 1.35 11.32
N VAL A 29 -7.63 1.24 12.08
CA VAL A 29 -7.57 1.61 13.51
C VAL A 29 -7.86 3.09 13.75
N THR A 30 -7.52 3.96 12.80
CA THR A 30 -7.84 5.39 12.86
C THR A 30 -9.22 5.74 12.30
N GLY A 31 -9.99 4.76 11.83
CA GLY A 31 -11.35 4.95 11.30
C GLY A 31 -11.39 5.79 10.02
N ARG A 32 -10.30 5.80 9.23
CA ARG A 32 -10.16 6.64 8.04
C ARG A 32 -10.67 5.98 6.75
N ILE A 33 -11.00 4.69 6.77
CA ILE A 33 -11.48 3.98 5.58
C ILE A 33 -12.97 4.32 5.35
N PRO A 34 -13.32 5.02 4.26
CA PRO A 34 -14.70 5.37 3.96
C PRO A 34 -15.49 4.14 3.49
N ALA A 35 -16.81 4.13 3.72
CA ALA A 35 -17.69 3.04 3.28
C ALA A 35 -17.87 2.96 1.74
N LYS A 36 -17.50 4.02 1.01
CA LYS A 36 -17.55 4.08 -0.45
C LYS A 36 -16.20 4.58 -0.97
N GLN A 37 -15.77 4.05 -2.11
CA GLN A 37 -14.54 4.49 -2.77
C GLN A 37 -14.57 6.01 -3.01
N PRO A 38 -13.61 6.76 -2.47
CA PRO A 38 -13.50 8.19 -2.71
C PRO A 38 -13.16 8.47 -4.17
N ARG A 39 -13.51 9.68 -4.63
CA ARG A 39 -13.00 10.21 -5.89
C ARG A 39 -11.59 10.73 -5.65
N THR A 40 -10.66 10.33 -6.51
CA THR A 40 -9.26 10.73 -6.47
C THR A 40 -8.85 11.26 -7.84
N ASP A 41 -7.66 11.83 -7.94
CA ASP A 41 -7.08 12.26 -9.22
C ASP A 41 -6.46 11.09 -10.01
N PHE A 42 -6.43 9.90 -9.43
CA PHE A 42 -5.99 8.69 -10.13
C PHE A 42 -7.04 8.21 -11.13
N PRO A 43 -6.61 7.55 -12.21
CA PRO A 43 -7.54 6.86 -13.10
C PRO A 43 -8.46 5.89 -12.35
N ARG A 44 -9.73 5.82 -12.78
CA ARG A 44 -10.84 5.12 -12.10
C ARG A 44 -10.63 3.63 -11.81
N TRP A 45 -9.60 3.01 -12.36
CA TRP A 45 -9.27 1.60 -12.18
C TRP A 45 -8.29 1.35 -11.04
N PHE A 46 -7.71 2.39 -10.46
CA PHE A 46 -6.95 2.31 -9.21
C PHE A 46 -7.89 2.45 -8.02
N THR A 47 -8.39 1.30 -7.56
CA THR A 47 -9.37 1.21 -6.48
C THR A 47 -8.85 0.35 -5.34
N THR A 48 -9.36 0.58 -4.14
CA THR A 48 -8.92 -0.11 -2.92
C THR A 48 -9.00 -1.64 -3.03
N ASP A 49 -10.05 -2.17 -3.67
CA ASP A 49 -10.29 -3.61 -3.83
C ASP A 49 -9.30 -4.32 -4.79
N ARG A 50 -8.59 -3.52 -5.60
CA ARG A 50 -7.62 -4.00 -6.60
C ARG A 50 -6.19 -3.90 -6.14
N ILE A 51 -5.92 -3.31 -4.97
CA ILE A 51 -4.56 -3.23 -4.42
C ILE A 51 -4.10 -4.64 -4.09
N GLU A 52 -2.92 -5.00 -4.58
CA GLU A 52 -2.34 -6.33 -4.40
C GLU A 52 -1.17 -6.30 -3.41
N ASP A 53 -0.22 -5.37 -3.60
CA ASP A 53 0.95 -5.25 -2.74
C ASP A 53 1.44 -3.80 -2.64
N PHE A 54 2.22 -3.53 -1.61
CA PHE A 54 2.97 -2.29 -1.43
C PHE A 54 4.37 -2.63 -0.90
N TYR A 55 5.41 -2.30 -1.69
CA TYR A 55 6.79 -2.57 -1.33
C TYR A 55 7.72 -1.41 -1.72
N ILE A 56 8.98 -1.52 -1.26
CA ILE A 56 10.04 -0.56 -1.57
C ILE A 56 11.21 -1.34 -2.13
N GLU A 57 11.72 -0.92 -3.28
CA GLU A 57 12.85 -1.57 -3.94
C GLU A 57 13.98 -0.57 -4.23
N PRO A 58 15.25 -1.03 -4.25
CA PRO A 58 16.36 -0.19 -4.63
C PRO A 58 16.38 0.02 -6.15
N ARG A 59 16.49 1.28 -6.60
CA ARG A 59 16.64 1.67 -8.00
C ARG A 59 17.63 2.80 -8.17
N ASN A 60 18.55 2.66 -9.13
CA ASN A 60 19.54 3.67 -9.51
C ASN A 60 20.30 4.33 -8.33
N GLY A 61 20.64 3.54 -7.30
CA GLY A 61 21.33 4.04 -6.10
C GLY A 61 20.46 4.75 -5.07
N GLY A 62 19.14 4.77 -5.27
CA GLY A 62 18.14 5.20 -4.29
C GLY A 62 17.03 4.16 -4.11
N TRP A 63 15.88 4.61 -3.65
CA TRP A 63 14.74 3.79 -3.27
C TRP A 63 13.47 4.28 -3.95
N VAL A 64 12.68 3.35 -4.46
CA VAL A 64 11.37 3.62 -5.05
C VAL A 64 10.31 2.82 -4.32
N SER A 65 9.13 3.40 -4.18
CA SER A 65 7.95 2.79 -3.60
C SER A 65 7.02 2.35 -4.71
N THR A 66 6.52 1.11 -4.64
CA THR A 66 5.66 0.53 -5.66
C THR A 66 4.42 -0.09 -5.01
N ILE A 67 3.25 0.32 -5.49
CA ILE A 67 1.94 -0.25 -5.18
C ILE A 67 1.48 -0.99 -6.43
N THR A 68 1.19 -2.28 -6.31
CA THR A 68 0.70 -3.10 -7.42
C THR A 68 -0.80 -3.30 -7.35
N PHE A 69 -1.40 -3.51 -8.52
CA PHE A 69 -2.83 -3.69 -8.68
C PHE A 69 -3.12 -4.92 -9.53
N ARG A 70 -4.14 -5.67 -9.11
CA ARG A 70 -4.72 -6.78 -9.87
C ARG A 70 -5.89 -6.33 -10.74
N ASP A 71 -6.32 -7.21 -11.64
CA ASP A 71 -7.54 -7.05 -12.46
C ASP A 71 -7.60 -5.75 -13.27
N MET A 72 -6.44 -5.33 -13.78
CA MET A 72 -6.29 -4.11 -14.56
C MET A 72 -6.82 -4.28 -16.00
N PRO A 73 -7.43 -3.25 -16.60
CA PRO A 73 -7.82 -3.31 -17.99
C PRO A 73 -6.62 -3.59 -18.91
N PRO A 74 -6.81 -4.30 -20.04
CA PRO A 74 -5.72 -4.60 -20.97
C PRO A 74 -4.99 -3.33 -21.44
N GLY A 75 -3.66 -3.36 -21.40
CA GLY A 75 -2.80 -2.25 -21.82
C GLY A 75 -2.61 -1.14 -20.79
N MET A 76 -3.22 -1.25 -19.60
CA MET A 76 -3.00 -0.29 -18.51
C MET A 76 -1.83 -0.70 -17.61
N PRO A 77 -1.07 0.27 -17.06
CA PRO A 77 -0.06 -0.03 -16.06
C PRO A 77 -0.71 -0.60 -14.80
N ASN A 78 -0.12 -1.64 -14.23
CA ASN A 78 -0.59 -2.33 -13.03
C ASN A 78 0.14 -1.88 -11.76
N CYS A 79 0.86 -0.77 -11.81
CA CYS A 79 1.56 -0.23 -10.68
C CYS A 79 1.45 1.29 -10.61
N LEU A 80 1.52 1.81 -9.39
CA LEU A 80 1.71 3.22 -9.06
C LEU A 80 2.83 3.33 -8.04
N GLY A 81 3.52 4.46 -8.05
CA GLY A 81 4.67 4.59 -7.18
C GLY A 81 5.39 5.91 -7.33
N SER A 82 6.55 5.98 -6.68
CA SER A 82 7.49 7.07 -6.89
C SER A 82 8.12 6.98 -8.29
N PRO A 83 8.51 8.09 -8.92
CA PRO A 83 9.18 8.06 -10.21
C PRO A 83 10.54 7.33 -10.17
N ASP A 84 10.73 6.38 -11.08
CA ASP A 84 11.99 5.62 -11.23
C ASP A 84 13.18 6.49 -11.68
N GLU A 85 12.89 7.59 -12.37
CA GLU A 85 13.89 8.56 -12.88
C GLU A 85 14.51 9.40 -11.75
N MET A 86 13.81 9.54 -10.63
CA MET A 86 14.26 10.31 -9.47
C MET A 86 13.98 9.54 -8.17
N PRO A 87 14.71 8.44 -7.91
CA PRO A 87 14.56 7.67 -6.69
C PRO A 87 14.87 8.49 -5.44
N TYR A 88 14.22 8.15 -4.33
CA TYR A 88 14.50 8.76 -3.04
C TYR A 88 15.87 8.32 -2.52
N ARG A 89 16.58 9.21 -1.84
CA ARG A 89 17.85 8.86 -1.19
C ARG A 89 17.64 7.86 -0.05
N ASP A 90 16.58 8.07 0.73
CA ASP A 90 16.30 7.32 1.95
C ASP A 90 15.08 6.40 1.77
N ARG A 91 15.22 5.15 2.23
CA ARG A 91 14.15 4.14 2.17
C ARG A 91 12.87 4.62 2.87
N ARG A 92 13.03 5.41 3.94
CA ARG A 92 11.93 6.00 4.70
C ARG A 92 11.14 7.00 3.86
N ASP A 93 11.79 7.84 3.08
CA ASP A 93 11.10 8.85 2.28
C ASP A 93 10.32 8.18 1.13
N ALA A 94 10.89 7.13 0.54
CA ALA A 94 10.17 6.27 -0.40
C ALA A 94 8.92 5.64 0.27
N PHE A 95 9.07 5.06 1.47
CA PHE A 95 7.95 4.52 2.23
C PHE A 95 6.83 5.56 2.43
N LEU A 96 7.17 6.74 2.95
CA LEU A 96 6.19 7.78 3.27
C LEU A 96 5.49 8.30 2.02
N HIS A 97 6.22 8.41 0.90
CA HIS A 97 5.63 8.78 -0.37
C HIS A 97 4.62 7.74 -0.86
N GLY A 98 5.00 6.46 -0.90
CA GLY A 98 4.12 5.36 -1.28
C GLY A 98 2.91 5.24 -0.35
N ALA A 99 3.12 5.36 0.96
CA ALA A 99 2.03 5.35 1.94
C ALA A 99 1.05 6.51 1.72
N GLY A 100 1.54 7.69 1.31
CA GLY A 100 0.69 8.83 0.96
C GLY A 100 -0.19 8.55 -0.27
N ILE A 101 0.38 7.95 -1.33
CA ILE A 101 -0.38 7.50 -2.51
C ILE A 101 -1.44 6.48 -2.10
N LEU A 102 -1.06 5.50 -1.27
CA LEU A 102 -1.97 4.49 -0.77
C LEU A 102 -3.12 5.10 0.03
N CYS A 103 -2.83 6.04 0.92
CA CYS A 103 -3.85 6.78 1.68
C CYS A 103 -4.78 7.55 0.76
N GLU A 104 -4.27 8.17 -0.31
CA GLU A 104 -5.10 8.91 -1.26
C GLU A 104 -6.05 7.98 -2.00
N ILE A 105 -5.57 6.82 -2.47
CA ILE A 105 -6.41 5.80 -3.13
C ILE A 105 -7.52 5.32 -2.19
N VAL A 106 -7.19 5.05 -0.93
CA VAL A 106 -8.12 4.44 0.03
C VAL A 106 -9.10 5.46 0.63
N THR A 107 -8.62 6.65 0.96
CA THR A 107 -9.35 7.65 1.77
C THR A 107 -9.71 8.93 1.03
N GLY A 108 -9.07 9.18 -0.12
CA GLY A 108 -9.18 10.45 -0.85
C GLY A 108 -8.27 11.55 -0.31
N SER A 109 -7.43 11.25 0.69
CA SER A 109 -6.44 12.19 1.26
C SER A 109 -5.06 11.54 1.35
N ARG A 110 -4.00 12.34 1.16
CA ARG A 110 -2.61 11.92 1.40
C ARG A 110 -2.22 11.89 2.89
N ASP A 111 -3.13 12.25 3.78
CA ASP A 111 -2.84 12.33 5.22
C ASP A 111 -2.51 10.94 5.79
N LEU A 112 -1.27 10.79 6.26
CA LEU A 112 -0.81 9.55 6.86
C LEU A 112 -1.53 9.25 8.19
N PRO A 113 -1.89 7.98 8.47
CA PRO A 113 -2.54 7.58 9.72
C PRO A 113 -1.56 7.42 10.89
N PHE A 114 -0.29 7.73 10.70
CA PHE A 114 0.78 7.62 11.68
C PHE A 114 1.75 8.79 11.58
N THR A 115 2.53 8.97 12.64
CA THR A 115 3.71 9.85 12.65
C THR A 115 4.98 9.00 12.76
N VAL A 116 6.09 9.51 12.25
CA VAL A 116 7.41 8.88 12.42
C VAL A 116 8.09 9.48 13.64
N VAL A 117 8.51 8.63 14.59
CA VAL A 117 9.32 9.02 15.76
C VAL A 117 10.55 8.12 15.80
N GLY A 118 11.73 8.67 15.53
CA GLY A 118 12.94 7.86 15.36
C GLY A 118 12.77 6.93 14.16
N ASP A 119 12.88 5.62 14.38
CA ASP A 119 12.66 4.55 13.39
C ASP A 119 11.30 3.84 13.56
N GLN A 120 10.38 4.41 14.34
CA GLN A 120 9.09 3.82 14.64
C GLN A 120 7.93 4.59 14.01
N LEU A 121 6.93 3.85 13.52
CA LEU A 121 5.63 4.39 13.15
C LEU A 121 4.73 4.38 14.38
N VAL A 122 4.21 5.54 14.75
CA VAL A 122 3.32 5.72 15.89
C VAL A 122 1.93 6.07 15.40
N VAL A 123 0.96 5.19 15.68
CA VAL A 123 -0.46 5.40 15.39
C VAL A 123 -1.13 5.92 16.65
N VAL A 124 -1.76 7.10 16.58
CA VAL A 124 -2.57 7.63 17.69
C VAL A 124 -4.03 7.43 17.35
N ALA A 125 -4.59 6.30 17.80
CA ALA A 125 -6.02 6.04 17.70
C ALA A 125 -6.73 6.67 18.90
N ARG A 126 -7.58 7.67 18.64
CA ARG A 126 -8.54 8.13 19.66
C ARG A 126 -9.80 7.30 19.49
N ARG A 127 -10.16 6.54 20.52
CA ARG A 127 -11.48 5.91 20.60
C ARG A 127 -12.49 7.06 20.68
N ALA A 128 -13.35 7.18 19.66
CA ALA A 128 -14.51 8.05 19.71
C ALA A 128 -15.55 7.47 20.67
#